data_AF-A0A522FKD2-F1
#
_entry.id   AF-A0A522FKD2-F1
#
_cell.length_a   1.000
_cell.length_b   1.000
_cell.length_c   1.000
_cell.angle_alpha   90.00
_cell.angle_beta   90.00
_cell.angle_gamma   90.00
#
_symmetry.space_group_name_H-M   'P 1'
#
loop_
_entity.id
_entity.type
_entity.pdbx_description
1 polymer ?
#
loop_
_entity_poly.entity_id
_entity_poly.type
_entity_poly.pdbx_seq_one_letter_code
_entity_poly.pdbx_strand_id
1 'polypeptide(L)' 'MFYPYKKNIHYGLLSKIIKSYKEACVKYVRQKFNDYEFGWQRSFYDHIIRNEKSLQNIRDYINDNPIKWELDEYNRVIKL' A
#
# COMPACT_ATOMS: atom_id res chain seq x y z
N MET A 1 35.41 -20.41 -11.80
CA MET A 1 34.18 -20.29 -10.98
C MET A 1 33.19 -19.41 -11.75
N PHE A 2 32.17 -20.01 -12.36
CA PHE A 2 31.15 -19.28 -13.13
C PHE A 2 30.13 -18.67 -12.17
N TYR A 3 30.06 -17.34 -12.10
CA TYR A 3 28.94 -16.65 -11.45
C TYR A 3 27.76 -16.60 -12.44
N PRO A 4 26.56 -17.11 -12.09
CA PRO A 4 25.42 -17.03 -12.98
C PRO A 4 24.99 -15.57 -13.17
N TYR A 5 24.83 -15.15 -14.42
CA TYR A 5 24.30 -13.85 -14.81
C TYR A 5 22.90 -13.65 -14.20
N LYS A 6 22.75 -12.65 -13.32
CA LYS A 6 21.44 -12.30 -12.75
C LYS A 6 20.51 -11.83 -13.86
N LYS A 7 19.48 -12.62 -14.13
CA LYS A 7 18.39 -12.27 -15.06
C LYS A 7 17.73 -10.98 -14.57
N ASN A 8 17.72 -9.93 -15.40
CA ASN A 8 16.98 -8.70 -15.12
C ASN A 8 15.48 -9.02 -15.20
N ILE A 9 14.84 -9.22 -14.04
CA ILE A 9 13.40 -9.44 -13.96
C ILE A 9 12.70 -8.08 -14.12
N HIS A 10 12.02 -7.89 -15.25
CA HIS A 10 11.13 -6.75 -15.45
C HIS A 10 9.79 -7.04 -14.77
N TYR A 11 9.65 -6.61 -13.51
CA TYR A 11 8.40 -6.75 -12.74
C TYR A 11 7.24 -5.90 -13.28
N GLY A 12 7.49 -5.05 -14.28
CA GLY A 12 6.51 -4.11 -14.85
C GLY A 12 6.41 -2.81 -14.06
N LEU A 13 5.51 -1.92 -14.51
CA LEU A 13 5.26 -0.64 -13.83
C LEU A 13 4.66 -0.90 -12.43
N LEU A 14 5.09 -0.16 -11.41
CA LEU A 14 4.53 -0.22 -10.06
C LEU A 14 3.00 -0.09 -10.08
N SER A 15 2.46 0.79 -10.92
CA SER A 15 1.03 0.96 -11.12
C SER A 15 0.30 -0.31 -11.57
N LYS A 16 0.93 -1.16 -12.40
CA LYS A 16 0.36 -2.46 -12.79
C LYS A 16 0.34 -3.45 -11.63
N ILE A 17 1.40 -3.48 -10.84
CA ILE A 17 1.48 -4.35 -9.65
C ILE A 17 0.39 -3.95 -8.64
N ILE A 18 0.29 -2.65 -8.32
CA ILE A 18 -0.71 -2.14 -7.37
C ILE A 18 -2.14 -2.35 -7.90
N LYS A 19 -2.38 -2.17 -9.20
CA LYS A 19 -3.68 -2.48 -9.84
C LYS A 19 -4.06 -3.94 -9.58
N SER A 20 -3.20 -4.88 -9.96
CA SER A 20 -3.46 -6.32 -9.79
C SER A 20 -3.71 -6.70 -8.34
N TYR A 21 -2.92 -6.14 -7.41
CA TYR A 21 -3.10 -6.36 -5.98
C TYR A 21 -4.46 -5.86 -5.47
N LYS A 22 -4.80 -4.59 -5.79
CA LYS A 22 -6.09 -4.00 -5.38
C LYS A 22 -7.28 -4.78 -5.94
N GLU A 23 -7.20 -5.21 -7.20
CA GLU A 23 -8.23 -6.03 -7.84
C GLU A 23 -8.41 -7.39 -7.16
N ALA A 24 -7.31 -8.08 -6.84
CA ALA A 24 -7.37 -9.37 -6.15
C ALA A 24 -8.03 -9.24 -4.77
N CYS A 25 -7.65 -8.21 -4.00
CA CYS A 25 -8.25 -7.95 -2.69
C CYS A 25 -9.74 -7.64 -2.78
N VAL A 26 -10.16 -6.78 -3.73
CA VAL A 26 -11.59 -6.45 -3.93
C VAL A 26 -12.39 -7.70 -4.25
N LYS A 27 -11.91 -8.54 -5.18
CA LYS A 27 -12.59 -9.80 -5.52
C LYS A 27 -12.71 -10.72 -4.31
N TYR A 28 -11.62 -10.88 -3.56
CA TYR A 28 -11.60 -11.73 -2.37
C TYR A 28 -12.59 -11.22 -1.31
N VAL A 29 -12.55 -9.94 -0.96
CA VAL A 29 -13.41 -9.36 0.07
C VAL A 29 -14.88 -9.46 -0.32
N ARG A 30 -15.23 -9.05 -1.54
CA ARG A 30 -16.60 -9.12 -2.06
C ARG A 30 -17.17 -10.53 -2.02
N GLN A 31 -16.38 -11.52 -2.42
CA GLN A 31 -16.82 -12.92 -2.43
C GLN A 31 -16.85 -13.54 -1.03
N LYS A 32 -15.85 -13.25 -0.20
CA LYS A 32 -15.69 -13.89 1.11
C LYS A 32 -16.66 -13.34 2.16
N PHE A 33 -16.98 -12.05 2.08
CA PHE A 33 -17.78 -11.33 3.08
C PHE A 33 -19.11 -10.79 2.53
N ASN A 34 -19.42 -11.02 1.25
CA ASN A 34 -20.61 -10.50 0.58
C ASN A 34 -20.74 -8.96 0.64
N ASP A 35 -19.60 -8.26 0.77
CA ASP A 35 -19.51 -6.80 0.85
C ASP A 35 -19.18 -6.22 -0.53
N TYR A 36 -20.22 -5.96 -1.33
CA TYR A 36 -20.08 -5.41 -2.69
C TYR A 36 -19.73 -3.91 -2.73
N GLU A 37 -19.92 -3.20 -1.62
CA GLU A 37 -19.55 -1.79 -1.47
C GLU A 37 -18.05 -1.62 -1.22
N PHE A 38 -17.37 -2.66 -0.74
CA PHE A 38 -15.92 -2.62 -0.58
C PHE A 38 -15.22 -2.22 -1.88
N GLY A 39 -14.38 -1.19 -1.75
CA GLY A 39 -13.53 -0.66 -2.80
C GLY A 39 -12.36 0.11 -2.19
N TRP A 40 -11.24 0.11 -2.89
CA TRP A 40 -10.10 0.93 -2.49
C TRP A 40 -10.34 2.40 -2.83
N GLN A 41 -9.75 3.30 -2.03
CA GLN A 41 -9.54 4.68 -2.47
C GLN A 41 -8.80 4.72 -3.81
N ARG A 42 -9.20 5.67 -4.67
CA ARG A 42 -8.59 5.92 -5.98
C ARG A 42 -7.10 6.27 -5.82
N SER A 43 -6.28 5.80 -6.77
CA SER A 43 -4.82 5.99 -6.80
C SER A 43 -4.10 5.33 -5.62
N PHE A 44 -2.79 5.55 -5.49
CA PHE A 44 -1.98 5.09 -4.36
C PHE A 44 -0.86 6.11 -4.13
N TYR A 45 -0.32 6.12 -2.92
CA TYR A 45 0.87 6.90 -2.58
C TYR A 45 2.12 6.06 -2.83
N ASP A 46 3.11 6.65 -3.48
CA ASP A 46 4.44 6.05 -3.65
C ASP A 46 5.53 7.08 -3.32
N HIS A 47 6.62 6.58 -2.72
CA HIS A 47 7.77 7.38 -2.34
C HIS A 47 9.04 6.54 -2.39
N ILE A 48 10.08 7.05 -3.07
CA ILE A 48 11.38 6.38 -3.15
C ILE A 48 12.19 6.75 -1.90
N ILE A 49 12.50 5.75 -1.08
CA ILE A 49 13.35 5.90 0.10
C ILE A 49 14.81 5.99 -0.34
N ARG A 50 15.47 7.11 -0.04
CA ARG A 50 16.83 7.43 -0.52
C ARG A 50 17.90 7.44 0.56
N ASN A 51 17.51 7.37 1.84
CA ASN A 51 18.42 7.39 2.97
C ASN A 51 17.76 6.77 4.21
N GLU A 52 18.58 6.45 5.22
CA GLU A 52 18.14 5.78 6.44
C GLU A 52 17.16 6.62 7.25
N LYS A 53 17.35 7.95 7.29
CA LYS A 53 16.43 8.84 8.01
C LYS A 53 15.01 8.77 7.43
N SER A 54 14.87 8.79 6.10
CA SER A 54 13.60 8.63 5.42
C SER A 54 12.98 7.25 5.69
N LEU A 55 13.80 6.20 5.71
CA LEU A 55 13.36 4.85 6.05
C LEU A 55 12.80 4.78 7.47
N GLN A 56 13.52 5.32 8.44
CA GLN A 56 13.11 5.34 9.84
C GLN A 56 11.80 6.11 10.02
N ASN A 57 11.69 7.32 9.46
CA ASN A 57 10.48 8.13 9.55
C ASN A 57 9.24 7.42 8.98
N ILE A 58 9.39 6.70 7.85
CA ILE A 58 8.28 5.95 7.25
C ILE A 58 7.87 4.77 8.12
N ARG A 59 8.83 4.06 8.73
CA ARG A 59 8.55 2.97 9.67
C ARG A 59 7.82 3.49 10.91
N ASP A 60 8.30 4.58 11.48
CA ASP A 60 7.67 5.22 12.65
C ASP A 60 6.24 5.66 12.31
N TYR A 61 6.03 6.28 11.14
CA TYR A 61 4.70 6.62 10.66
C TYR A 61 3.79 5.39 10.57
N ILE A 62 4.23 4.29 9.95
CA ILE A 62 3.41 3.06 9.80
C ILE A 62 3.02 2.48 11.17
N ASN A 63 3.96 2.47 12.12
CA ASN A 63 3.72 1.94 13.46
C ASN A 63 2.80 2.84 14.29
N ASP A 64 2.96 4.16 14.18
CA ASP A 64 2.23 5.12 14.98
C ASP A 64 0.85 5.46 14.42
N ASN A 65 0.65 5.34 13.10
CA ASN A 65 -0.57 5.78 12.42
C ASN A 65 -1.86 5.15 12.99
N PRO A 66 -1.93 3.85 13.33
CA PRO A 66 -3.13 3.28 13.94
C PRO A 66 -3.53 3.98 15.24
N ILE A 67 -2.57 4.37 16.07
CA ILE A 67 -2.80 5.07 17.34
C ILE A 67 -3.19 6.54 17.11
N LYS A 68 -2.61 7.15 16.07
CA LYS A 68 -2.86 8.55 15.70
C LYS A 68 -4.11 8.75 14.84
N TRP A 69 -4.75 7.69 14.38
CA TRP A 69 -5.85 7.76 13.41
C TRP A 69 -7.05 8.58 13.89
N GLU A 70 -7.40 8.51 15.18
CA GLU A 70 -8.50 9.30 15.75
C GLU A 70 -8.22 10.82 15.72
N LEU A 71 -6.95 11.21 15.66
CA LEU A 71 -6.51 12.60 15.62
C LEU A 71 -6.24 13.09 14.19
N ASP A 72 -6.38 12.22 13.19
CA ASP A 72 -6.06 12.52 11.80
C ASP A 72 -7.13 13.41 11.14
N GLU A 73 -6.70 14.44 10.43
CA GLU A 73 -7.59 15.42 9.78
C GLU A 73 -8.42 14.84 8.62
N TYR A 74 -8.00 13.71 8.05
CA TYR A 74 -8.70 12.98 6.99
C TYR A 74 -9.53 11.81 7.52
N ASN A 75 -9.53 11.58 8.83
CA ASN A 75 -10.41 10.61 9.42
C ASN A 75 -11.87 11.07 9.27
N ARG A 76 -12.64 10.36 8.43
CA ARG A 76 -14.03 10.69 8.11
C ARG A 76 -15.03 10.28 9.18
N VAL A 77 -14.57 9.85 10.35
CA VAL A 77 -15.45 9.72 11.51
C VAL A 77 -15.98 11.12 11.81
N ILE A 78 -17.24 11.33 11.44
CA ILE A 78 -18.02 12.56 11.47
C ILE A 78 -17.62 13.41 12.69
N LYS A 79 -17.02 14.58 12.47
CA LYS A 79 -17.17 15.68 13.42
C LYS A 79 -18.66 16.05 13.37
N LEU A 80 -19.34 15.84 14.50
CA LEU A 80 -20.77 16.13 14.74
C LEU A 80 -21.19 17.47 14.15
#